data_AF-A0A4R2JC16-F1
#
_entry.id   AF-A0A4R2JC16-F1
#
_cell.length_a   1.000
_cell.length_b   1.000
_cell.length_c   1.000
_cell.angle_alpha   90.00
_cell.angle_beta   90.00
_cell.angle_gamma   90.00
#
_symmetry.space_group_name_H-M   'P 1'
#
loop_
_entity.id
_entity.type
_entity.pdbx_description
1 polymer ?
#
loop_
_entity_poly.entity_id
_entity_poly.type
_entity_poly.pdbx_seq_one_letter_code
_entity_poly.pdbx_strand_id
1 'polypeptide(L)'
;MRFTRRALSLLTAFTTTAGLAVAAAHTAQAAPLPTHVFAPYFESWTGESPATVAQQSGNKFLTMAFIQTASKGSCTAFWNGDSGMPIAQSTFGNDINTIRANGGDVIPSFGGFTADNTGTEIADSCTNVNSIAGVFQNLITTYNISRIDLDIEDNSLTNTAGIDRRNKAIKMTEDWAAANGRSIQFSYTLPTSTSGLVDSGLAVLRNAVTNNARIDVVNIMTFDYFDNASHNMASDTQTAGNGLVSQLGQLFPGRTQAQLWGMVGITEMIGIDDFGPAETFTTDNAPTVFNWAVSKGINTLSFWALQRDNGSCPGTKGADNCSGVAQSTWQFSHVFEQFTGGNPTPGNDFSLSVNPGSAAVNPGGSTSATVATAVTSGSAQSVALTVSGTPTGVNASVSPGSVTAGGSASLSISTTSAAPPGIYALNIHGAATSGSHDTTFTLTINGSTPSGGIVNAGFESGALAPWTATGDSVVSTPVHSGTRALQVNATSSATGEADQTVTLQPNHAYTLKAWVQGNFAFIGVSGGASGQTWVSSASYTQASLAFTTGASGTVTVFVHGWYGQGTVFADDFTIS
;
A
#
# COMPACT_ATOMS: atom_id res chain seq x y z
N MET A 1 -64.78 44.58 32.66
CA MET A 1 -63.50 44.59 33.41
C MET A 1 -62.39 44.90 32.40
N ARG A 2 -61.78 46.11 32.47
CA ARG A 2 -60.35 46.34 32.78
C ARG A 2 -59.39 45.59 31.82
N PHE A 3 -58.49 46.16 31.02
CA PHE A 3 -57.99 47.51 30.73
C PHE A 3 -57.36 47.44 29.32
N THR A 4 -57.64 48.38 28.41
CA THR A 4 -56.86 48.61 27.18
C THR A 4 -56.14 49.96 27.33
N ARG A 5 -54.81 49.96 27.19
CA ARG A 5 -53.99 51.19 27.13
C ARG A 5 -53.48 51.40 25.72
N ARG A 6 -53.77 52.60 25.21
CA ARG A 6 -53.25 53.22 23.99
C ARG A 6 -51.73 53.40 24.07
N ALA A 7 -51.04 53.35 22.92
CA ALA A 7 -49.81 54.09 22.72
C ALA A 7 -49.81 54.69 21.31
N LEU A 8 -49.53 56.00 21.28
CA LEU A 8 -49.62 56.95 20.20
C LEU A 8 -48.24 57.08 19.55
N SER A 9 -48.20 57.16 18.22
CA SER A 9 -47.00 57.42 17.42
C SER A 9 -46.39 58.80 17.72
N LEU A 10 -45.06 58.88 17.83
CA LEU A 10 -44.30 60.12 17.72
C LEU A 10 -43.03 59.87 16.91
N LEU A 11 -42.97 60.54 15.75
CA LEU A 11 -41.80 60.71 14.90
C LEU A 11 -40.80 61.63 15.61
N THR A 12 -39.53 61.23 15.69
CA THR A 12 -38.40 62.13 15.92
C THR A 12 -37.34 61.85 14.88
N ALA A 13 -37.14 62.82 13.98
CA ALA A 13 -36.06 62.86 13.00
C ALA A 13 -34.74 63.15 13.71
N PHE A 14 -33.75 62.28 13.54
CA PHE A 14 -32.36 62.55 13.87
C PHE A 14 -31.56 62.76 12.58
N THR A 15 -31.06 63.97 12.42
CA THR A 15 -30.06 64.38 11.44
C THR A 15 -28.74 63.66 11.75
N THR A 16 -28.35 62.69 10.94
CA THR A 16 -27.02 62.06 10.99
C THR A 16 -26.03 62.88 10.18
N THR A 17 -25.15 63.59 10.88
CA THR A 17 -23.91 64.15 10.34
C THR A 17 -23.03 63.03 9.78
N ALA A 18 -22.72 63.11 8.50
CA ALA A 18 -21.76 62.26 7.82
C ALA A 18 -20.36 62.52 8.36
N GLY A 19 -19.93 61.73 9.33
CA GLY A 19 -18.50 61.57 9.63
C GLY A 19 -17.91 60.57 8.63
N LEU A 20 -17.08 61.05 7.71
CA LEU A 20 -16.17 60.18 6.97
C LEU A 20 -15.16 59.59 7.96
N ALA A 21 -15.52 58.46 8.59
CA ALA A 21 -14.53 57.55 9.13
C ALA A 21 -13.91 56.83 7.93
N VAL A 22 -12.70 57.23 7.56
CA VAL A 22 -11.82 56.41 6.73
C VAL A 22 -11.46 55.21 7.60
N ALA A 23 -12.30 54.19 7.59
CA ALA A 23 -11.93 52.88 8.10
C ALA A 23 -10.80 52.40 7.20
N ALA A 24 -9.55 52.51 7.69
CA ALA A 24 -8.45 51.76 7.10
C ALA A 24 -8.87 50.30 7.12
N ALA A 25 -9.24 49.77 5.94
CA ALA A 25 -9.53 48.37 5.75
C ALA A 25 -8.26 47.60 6.09
N HIS A 26 -8.13 47.18 7.34
CA HIS A 26 -7.20 46.16 7.71
C HIS A 26 -7.71 44.93 6.97
N THR A 27 -6.98 44.49 5.95
CA THR A 27 -7.29 43.27 5.22
C THR A 27 -7.39 42.16 6.26
N ALA A 28 -8.59 41.61 6.44
CA ALA A 28 -8.82 40.55 7.41
C ALA A 28 -7.85 39.40 7.13
N GLN A 29 -7.09 39.00 8.14
CA GLN A 29 -6.22 37.83 8.09
C GLN A 29 -7.04 36.62 7.63
N ALA A 30 -6.46 35.75 6.80
CA ALA A 30 -7.12 34.50 6.45
C ALA A 30 -7.50 33.70 7.70
N ALA A 31 -8.62 32.99 7.58
CA ALA A 31 -9.07 32.12 8.65
C ALA A 31 -7.94 31.14 9.03
N PRO A 32 -7.72 30.89 10.33
CA PRO A 32 -6.82 29.83 10.75
C PRO A 32 -7.25 28.50 10.12
N LEU A 33 -6.28 27.68 9.74
CA LEU A 33 -6.58 26.30 9.33
C LEU A 33 -7.24 25.54 10.49
N PRO A 34 -8.12 24.57 10.19
CA PRO A 34 -8.65 23.66 11.20
C PRO A 34 -7.53 22.98 12.00
N THR A 35 -7.84 22.58 13.24
CA THR A 35 -6.88 21.89 14.12
C THR A 35 -6.36 20.59 13.52
N HIS A 36 -7.25 19.85 12.84
CA HIS A 36 -6.91 18.69 12.02
C HIS A 36 -7.21 19.05 10.57
N VAL A 37 -6.25 18.90 9.67
CA VAL A 37 -6.39 19.27 8.26
C VAL A 37 -5.90 18.14 7.36
N PHE A 38 -6.71 17.76 6.38
CA PHE A 38 -6.27 16.95 5.26
C PHE A 38 -6.04 17.84 4.05
N ALA A 39 -4.81 17.89 3.55
CA ALA A 39 -4.41 18.78 2.46
C ALA A 39 -3.42 18.07 1.51
N PRO A 40 -3.90 17.20 0.59
CA PRO A 40 -3.02 16.47 -0.32
C PRO A 40 -2.21 17.43 -1.20
N TYR A 41 -1.05 16.97 -1.65
CA TYR A 41 -0.22 17.74 -2.57
C TYR A 41 -0.90 17.89 -3.92
N PHE A 42 -0.88 19.09 -4.48
CA PHE A 42 -1.30 19.40 -5.84
C PHE A 42 -0.07 19.80 -6.66
N GLU A 43 0.16 19.07 -7.75
CA GLU A 43 1.27 19.34 -8.68
C GLU A 43 0.95 20.54 -9.57
N SER A 44 1.58 21.68 -9.30
CA SER A 44 1.22 22.95 -9.96
C SER A 44 1.78 23.13 -11.37
N TRP A 45 2.56 22.17 -11.88
CA TRP A 45 3.12 22.16 -13.24
C TRP A 45 2.25 21.43 -14.26
N THR A 46 1.18 20.76 -13.83
CA THR A 46 0.28 19.98 -14.71
C THR A 46 -0.55 20.85 -15.65
N GLY A 47 -0.70 22.14 -15.33
CA GLY A 47 -1.58 23.07 -16.05
C GLY A 47 -3.06 22.95 -15.69
N GLU A 48 -3.40 22.03 -14.78
CA GLU A 48 -4.76 21.88 -14.27
C GLU A 48 -5.15 23.02 -13.31
N SER A 49 -6.45 23.28 -13.18
CA SER A 49 -6.98 24.25 -12.20
C SER A 49 -7.05 23.59 -10.82
N PRO A 50 -6.34 24.11 -9.79
CA PRO A 50 -6.42 23.58 -8.44
C PRO A 50 -7.85 23.56 -7.90
N ALA A 51 -8.65 24.60 -8.20
CA ALA A 51 -10.04 24.66 -7.75
C ALA A 51 -10.92 23.58 -8.40
N THR A 52 -10.67 23.28 -9.67
CA THR A 52 -11.39 22.24 -10.40
C THR A 52 -11.07 20.86 -9.85
N VAL A 53 -9.77 20.55 -9.66
CA VAL A 53 -9.35 19.24 -9.14
C VAL A 53 -9.78 19.05 -7.68
N ALA A 54 -9.70 20.11 -6.86
CA ALA A 54 -10.27 20.12 -5.50
C ALA A 54 -11.77 19.79 -5.51
N GLN A 55 -12.54 20.45 -6.38
CA GLN A 55 -13.98 20.20 -6.48
C GLN A 55 -14.30 18.77 -6.93
N GLN A 56 -13.56 18.23 -7.90
CA GLN A 56 -13.78 16.88 -8.42
C GLN A 56 -13.46 15.79 -7.40
N SER A 57 -12.41 16.00 -6.60
CA SER A 57 -11.94 15.04 -5.60
C SER A 57 -12.66 15.14 -4.26
N GLY A 58 -13.40 16.24 -4.00
CA GLY A 58 -14.02 16.52 -2.70
C GLY A 58 -13.11 17.25 -1.71
N ASN A 59 -11.83 17.37 -2.04
CA ASN A 59 -10.84 18.05 -1.21
C ASN A 59 -11.13 19.54 -1.06
N LYS A 60 -11.06 20.02 0.19
CA LYS A 60 -11.23 21.44 0.51
C LYS A 60 -9.89 22.15 0.73
N PHE A 61 -8.88 21.43 1.18
CA PHE A 61 -7.56 22.01 1.43
C PHE A 61 -6.54 21.34 0.53
N LEU A 62 -5.59 22.11 0.01
CA LEU A 62 -4.52 21.61 -0.86
C LEU A 62 -3.17 22.11 -0.39
N THR A 63 -2.16 21.25 -0.42
CA THR A 63 -0.76 21.66 -0.32
C THR A 63 -0.23 21.87 -1.74
N MET A 64 0.18 23.08 -2.09
CA MET A 64 0.48 23.45 -3.47
C MET A 64 1.99 23.33 -3.74
N ALA A 65 2.39 22.39 -4.59
CA ALA A 65 3.79 22.08 -4.92
C ALA A 65 4.21 22.67 -6.29
N PHE A 66 5.36 23.31 -6.46
CA PHE A 66 6.26 23.86 -5.44
C PHE A 66 6.65 25.29 -5.81
N ILE A 67 7.10 26.05 -4.82
CA ILE A 67 7.73 27.36 -5.00
C ILE A 67 9.24 27.20 -4.86
N GLN A 68 9.98 27.68 -5.86
CA GLN A 68 11.44 27.64 -5.89
C GLN A 68 12.01 28.81 -6.69
N THR A 69 13.32 29.01 -6.67
CA THR A 69 13.95 30.00 -7.54
C THR A 69 14.12 29.47 -8.97
N ALA A 70 14.19 30.36 -9.96
CA ALA A 70 14.38 29.96 -11.35
C ALA A 70 15.79 29.42 -11.65
N SER A 71 16.76 29.75 -10.79
CA SER A 71 18.13 29.31 -10.94
C SER A 71 18.91 29.50 -9.63
N LYS A 72 19.91 28.65 -9.43
CA LYS A 72 20.84 28.73 -8.29
C LYS A 72 21.48 30.13 -8.19
N GLY A 73 21.50 30.69 -6.97
CA GLY A 73 22.05 32.02 -6.69
C GLY A 73 21.03 33.15 -6.77
N SER A 74 19.78 32.86 -7.17
CA SER A 74 18.69 33.83 -7.19
C SER A 74 18.07 34.01 -5.80
N CYS A 75 17.47 35.19 -5.58
CA CYS A 75 16.65 35.49 -4.41
C CYS A 75 15.17 35.73 -4.75
N THR A 76 14.78 35.45 -6.00
CA THR A 76 13.39 35.56 -6.46
C THR A 76 12.82 34.17 -6.66
N ALA A 77 11.66 33.91 -6.07
CA ALA A 77 10.95 32.65 -6.18
C ALA A 77 9.69 32.75 -7.04
N PHE A 78 9.38 31.65 -7.71
CA PHE A 78 8.25 31.49 -8.61
C PHE A 78 7.61 30.12 -8.38
N TRP A 79 6.35 29.97 -8.76
CA TRP A 79 5.76 28.64 -8.87
C TRP A 79 6.55 27.84 -9.92
N ASN A 80 6.93 26.62 -9.57
CA ASN A 80 7.73 25.70 -10.39
C ASN A 80 9.13 26.22 -10.77
N GLY A 81 9.58 27.34 -10.18
CA GLY A 81 10.79 28.04 -10.66
C GLY A 81 10.61 28.69 -12.03
N ASP A 82 9.37 28.76 -12.55
CA ASP A 82 9.08 29.36 -13.84
C ASP A 82 8.83 30.86 -13.68
N SER A 83 9.68 31.69 -14.29
CA SER A 83 9.51 33.15 -14.32
C SER A 83 8.16 33.62 -14.90
N GLY A 84 7.49 32.79 -15.70
CA GLY A 84 6.14 33.03 -16.22
C GLY A 84 5.02 32.79 -15.19
N MET A 85 5.32 32.17 -14.06
CA MET A 85 4.38 31.87 -12.97
C MET A 85 4.79 32.58 -11.66
N PRO A 86 4.78 33.93 -11.62
CA PRO A 86 5.15 34.67 -10.43
C PRO A 86 4.19 34.43 -9.27
N ILE A 87 4.68 34.65 -8.04
CA ILE A 87 3.85 34.81 -6.84
C ILE A 87 3.04 36.11 -7.01
N ALA A 88 1.88 35.99 -7.63
CA ALA A 88 1.01 37.09 -7.99
C ALA A 88 -0.44 36.60 -8.11
N GLN A 89 -1.42 37.48 -7.93
CA GLN A 89 -2.84 37.15 -8.08
C GLN A 89 -3.20 36.58 -9.47
N SER A 90 -2.44 36.94 -10.52
CA SER A 90 -2.59 36.37 -11.86
C SER A 90 -2.28 34.87 -11.93
N THR A 91 -1.51 34.35 -10.98
CA THR A 91 -1.13 32.94 -10.87
C THR A 91 -1.89 32.34 -9.71
N PHE A 92 -2.83 31.42 -9.97
CA PHE A 92 -3.68 30.74 -8.97
C PHE A 92 -4.58 31.61 -8.07
N GLY A 93 -4.53 32.94 -8.14
CA GLY A 93 -5.34 33.79 -7.24
C GLY A 93 -6.84 33.52 -7.33
N ASN A 94 -7.36 33.32 -8.54
CA ASN A 94 -8.76 32.95 -8.76
C ASN A 94 -9.10 31.55 -8.23
N ASP A 95 -8.22 30.57 -8.40
CA ASP A 95 -8.43 29.21 -7.89
C ASP A 95 -8.44 29.20 -6.36
N ILE A 96 -7.49 29.88 -5.72
CA ILE A 96 -7.41 30.00 -4.26
C ILE A 96 -8.68 30.67 -3.71
N ASN A 97 -9.15 31.74 -4.35
CA ASN A 97 -10.40 32.39 -3.95
C ASN A 97 -11.62 31.48 -4.11
N THR A 98 -11.63 30.63 -5.15
CA THR A 98 -12.71 29.65 -5.39
C THR A 98 -12.70 28.54 -4.34
N ILE A 99 -11.51 28.00 -4.00
CA ILE A 99 -11.35 27.01 -2.93
C ILE A 99 -11.84 27.57 -1.59
N ARG A 100 -11.48 28.82 -1.28
CA ARG A 100 -11.97 29.52 -0.07
C ARG A 100 -13.47 29.74 -0.07
N ALA A 101 -14.06 30.11 -1.20
CA ALA A 101 -15.51 30.23 -1.33
C ALA A 101 -16.23 28.90 -1.06
N ASN A 102 -15.56 27.76 -1.27
CA ASN A 102 -16.06 26.41 -0.98
C ASN A 102 -15.70 25.90 0.44
N GLY A 103 -15.22 26.78 1.33
CA GLY A 103 -14.91 26.47 2.72
C GLY A 103 -13.54 25.82 2.95
N GLY A 104 -12.63 25.99 1.98
CA GLY A 104 -11.27 25.48 1.99
C GLY A 104 -10.19 26.56 2.13
N ASP A 105 -8.93 26.17 1.98
CA ASP A 105 -7.79 27.08 1.78
C ASP A 105 -6.60 26.32 1.18
N VAL A 106 -5.50 27.00 0.86
CA VAL A 106 -4.27 26.36 0.34
C VAL A 106 -3.08 26.56 1.27
N ILE A 107 -2.15 25.61 1.21
CA ILE A 107 -0.85 25.63 1.88
C ILE A 107 0.24 25.60 0.79
N PRO A 108 0.78 26.76 0.35
CA PRO A 108 1.90 26.77 -0.58
C PRO A 108 3.14 26.09 0.03
N SER A 109 3.76 25.20 -0.73
CA SER A 109 4.98 24.48 -0.34
C SER A 109 6.19 25.00 -1.12
N PHE A 110 7.31 25.20 -0.42
CA PHE A 110 8.62 25.48 -1.01
C PHE A 110 9.48 24.22 -1.02
N GLY A 111 10.38 24.12 -2.01
CA GLY A 111 11.37 23.05 -2.09
C GLY A 111 10.91 21.90 -2.97
N GLY A 112 10.99 20.68 -2.43
CA GLY A 112 10.78 19.43 -3.14
C GLY A 112 12.05 18.91 -3.82
N PHE A 113 12.12 17.59 -4.04
CA PHE A 113 13.31 16.85 -4.52
C PHE A 113 14.13 17.55 -5.61
N THR A 114 13.45 18.10 -6.64
CA THR A 114 14.14 18.78 -7.75
C THR A 114 14.80 20.09 -7.31
N ALA A 115 14.14 20.88 -6.46
CA ALA A 115 14.67 22.17 -6.01
C ALA A 115 15.95 22.00 -5.18
N ASP A 116 15.94 20.96 -4.36
CA ASP A 116 16.98 20.65 -3.40
C ASP A 116 18.22 20.10 -4.13
N ASN A 117 18.01 19.33 -5.19
CA ASN A 117 19.08 18.76 -6.01
C ASN A 117 19.64 19.70 -7.08
N THR A 118 18.91 20.76 -7.43
CA THR A 118 19.39 21.79 -8.37
C THR A 118 19.87 23.08 -7.68
N GLY A 119 19.74 23.16 -6.34
CA GLY A 119 20.11 24.33 -5.55
C GLY A 119 19.22 25.55 -5.82
N THR A 120 17.97 25.30 -6.20
CA THR A 120 16.94 26.32 -6.44
C THR A 120 15.96 26.44 -5.27
N GLU A 121 16.02 25.58 -4.26
CA GLU A 121 15.35 25.84 -2.99
C GLU A 121 15.78 27.22 -2.46
N ILE A 122 14.84 28.00 -1.94
CA ILE A 122 15.07 29.43 -1.69
C ILE A 122 16.21 29.69 -0.71
N ALA A 123 16.35 28.86 0.31
CA ALA A 123 17.44 28.95 1.27
C ALA A 123 18.71 28.23 0.80
N ASP A 124 18.72 27.45 -0.26
CA ASP A 124 19.95 26.96 -0.89
C ASP A 124 20.46 27.93 -1.95
N SER A 125 19.55 28.63 -2.61
CA SER A 125 19.80 29.56 -3.70
C SER A 125 20.20 30.96 -3.21
N CYS A 126 19.48 31.54 -2.24
CA CYS A 126 19.64 32.93 -1.82
C CYS A 126 20.43 33.09 -0.52
N THR A 127 21.61 33.73 -0.54
CA THR A 127 22.43 33.88 0.67
C THR A 127 21.98 34.98 1.64
N ASN A 128 21.00 35.80 1.28
CA ASN A 128 20.50 36.90 2.11
C ASN A 128 19.21 36.53 2.84
N VAL A 129 19.28 36.42 4.18
CA VAL A 129 18.15 36.06 5.04
C VAL A 129 16.96 37.03 4.92
N ASN A 130 17.21 38.34 4.79
CA ASN A 130 16.14 39.33 4.63
C ASN A 130 15.39 39.12 3.31
N SER A 131 16.11 38.78 2.24
CA SER A 131 15.50 38.49 0.94
C SER A 131 14.63 37.23 0.99
N ILE A 132 15.10 36.16 1.66
CA ILE A 132 14.29 34.94 1.87
C ILE A 132 13.02 35.28 2.65
N ALA A 133 13.13 36.02 3.76
CA ALA A 133 11.97 36.46 4.54
C ALA A 133 11.02 37.34 3.69
N GLY A 134 11.57 38.20 2.84
CA GLY A 134 10.80 39.01 1.89
C GLY A 134 9.98 38.17 0.91
N VAL A 135 10.51 37.03 0.45
CA VAL A 135 9.77 36.09 -0.40
C VAL A 135 8.58 35.48 0.36
N PHE A 136 8.79 35.02 1.59
CA PHE A 136 7.69 34.49 2.42
C PHE A 136 6.63 35.57 2.69
N GLN A 137 7.04 36.78 3.03
CA GLN A 137 6.12 37.92 3.23
C GLN A 137 5.34 38.26 1.95
N ASN A 138 5.99 38.23 0.79
CA ASN A 138 5.33 38.46 -0.49
C ASN A 138 4.26 37.39 -0.77
N LEU A 139 4.57 36.12 -0.54
CA LEU A 139 3.60 35.03 -0.69
C LEU A 139 2.40 35.21 0.25
N ILE A 140 2.68 35.47 1.52
CA ILE A 140 1.68 35.65 2.57
C ILE A 140 0.74 36.80 2.24
N THR A 141 1.27 37.94 1.80
CA THR A 141 0.45 39.13 1.46
C THR A 141 -0.28 38.97 0.14
N THR A 142 0.36 38.36 -0.86
CA THR A 142 -0.24 38.13 -2.18
C THR A 142 -1.49 37.31 -2.06
N TYR A 143 -1.44 36.15 -1.41
CA TYR A 143 -2.57 35.23 -1.36
C TYR A 143 -3.29 35.19 -0.01
N ASN A 144 -2.93 36.03 0.96
CA ASN A 144 -3.46 35.98 2.32
C ASN A 144 -3.32 34.59 2.95
N ILE A 145 -2.11 34.03 3.01
CA ILE A 145 -1.88 32.66 3.49
C ILE A 145 -1.78 32.58 5.02
N SER A 146 -2.20 31.46 5.62
CA SER A 146 -2.12 31.16 7.06
C SER A 146 -1.13 30.06 7.45
N ARG A 147 -0.64 29.25 6.49
CA ARG A 147 0.45 28.28 6.67
C ARG A 147 1.33 28.17 5.42
N ILE A 148 2.65 28.14 5.60
CA ILE A 148 3.63 27.76 4.57
C ILE A 148 4.14 26.36 4.89
N ASP A 149 4.26 25.52 3.87
CA ASP A 149 4.97 24.24 3.96
C ASP A 149 6.39 24.37 3.38
N LEU A 150 7.33 23.66 4.00
CA LEU A 150 8.73 23.63 3.61
C LEU A 150 9.11 22.17 3.41
N ASP A 151 9.06 21.73 2.17
CA ASP A 151 9.47 20.38 1.76
C ASP A 151 10.98 20.36 1.55
N ILE A 152 11.69 19.76 2.50
CA ILE A 152 13.15 19.79 2.59
C ILE A 152 13.66 18.35 2.54
N GLU A 153 14.38 18.05 1.48
CA GLU A 153 14.80 16.74 1.04
C GLU A 153 16.31 16.72 0.70
N ASP A 154 16.84 15.51 0.49
CA ASP A 154 18.16 15.23 -0.09
C ASP A 154 19.27 16.23 0.31
N ASN A 155 19.83 16.97 -0.64
CA ASN A 155 20.98 17.85 -0.44
C ASN A 155 20.69 19.02 0.52
N SER A 156 19.44 19.48 0.58
CA SER A 156 19.02 20.57 1.46
C SER A 156 18.98 20.16 2.93
N LEU A 157 18.88 18.87 3.24
CA LEU A 157 18.94 18.33 4.61
C LEU A 157 20.35 18.35 5.21
N THR A 158 21.39 18.45 4.37
CA THR A 158 22.79 18.48 4.82
C THR A 158 23.49 19.81 4.58
N ASN A 159 22.86 20.73 3.83
CA ASN A 159 23.32 22.10 3.67
C ASN A 159 23.10 22.95 4.93
N THR A 160 23.97 22.80 5.92
CA THR A 160 23.89 23.51 7.21
C THR A 160 23.74 25.03 7.09
N ALA A 161 24.37 25.66 6.09
CA ALA A 161 24.23 27.10 5.85
C ALA A 161 22.86 27.47 5.27
N GLY A 162 22.26 26.60 4.44
CA GLY A 162 20.88 26.75 3.95
C GLY A 162 19.86 26.60 5.08
N ILE A 163 19.98 25.54 5.88
CA ILE A 163 19.14 25.28 7.05
C ILE A 163 19.11 26.49 7.99
N ASP A 164 20.27 27.03 8.35
CA ASP A 164 20.37 28.17 9.26
C ASP A 164 19.74 29.45 8.68
N ARG A 165 19.96 29.73 7.39
CA ARG A 165 19.33 30.87 6.72
C ARG A 165 17.81 30.72 6.63
N ARG A 166 17.31 29.52 6.32
CA ARG A 166 15.88 29.21 6.26
C ARG A 166 15.20 29.50 7.59
N ASN A 167 15.73 28.94 8.69
CA ASN A 167 15.15 29.12 10.02
C ASN A 167 15.24 30.56 10.54
N LYS A 168 16.32 31.29 10.24
CA LYS A 168 16.38 32.73 10.54
C LYS A 168 15.33 33.52 9.76
N ALA A 169 15.13 33.21 8.48
CA ALA A 169 14.13 33.87 7.66
C ALA A 169 12.69 33.57 8.11
N ILE A 170 12.43 32.34 8.57
CA ILE A 170 11.17 31.95 9.22
C ILE A 170 10.93 32.84 10.43
N LYS A 171 11.87 32.91 11.38
CA LYS A 171 11.72 33.74 12.58
C LYS A 171 11.46 35.21 12.25
N MET A 172 12.18 35.76 11.28
CA MET A 172 11.94 37.13 10.81
C MET A 172 10.54 37.32 10.21
N THR A 173 10.03 36.32 9.50
CA THR A 173 8.68 36.34 8.92
C THR A 173 7.61 36.24 9.99
N GLU A 174 7.83 35.43 11.03
CA GLU A 174 6.94 35.33 12.18
C GLU A 174 6.85 36.64 12.97
N ASP A 175 8.00 37.28 13.23
CA ASP A 175 8.05 38.58 13.90
C ASP A 175 7.35 39.66 13.08
N TRP A 176 7.60 39.68 11.77
CA TRP A 176 6.89 40.56 10.86
C TRP A 176 5.38 40.31 10.89
N ALA A 177 4.94 39.05 10.84
CA ALA A 177 3.52 38.71 10.86
C ALA A 177 2.86 39.19 12.16
N ALA A 178 3.48 38.91 13.31
CA ALA A 178 3.00 39.33 14.61
C ALA A 178 2.92 40.87 14.72
N ALA A 179 3.94 41.59 14.25
CA ALA A 179 3.95 43.06 14.21
C ALA A 179 2.85 43.66 13.33
N ASN A 180 2.35 42.89 12.34
CA ASN A 180 1.26 43.27 11.45
C ASN A 180 -0.10 42.68 11.89
N GLY A 181 -0.22 42.17 13.12
CA GLY A 181 -1.46 41.61 13.65
C GLY A 181 -1.90 40.32 12.95
N ARG A 182 -0.94 39.57 12.40
CA ARG A 182 -1.16 38.29 11.69
C ARG A 182 -0.45 37.16 12.42
N SER A 183 -0.97 35.95 12.22
CA SER A 183 -0.30 34.69 12.57
C SER A 183 -0.02 33.91 11.29
N ILE A 184 1.15 33.28 11.21
CA ILE A 184 1.57 32.42 10.11
C ILE A 184 2.15 31.14 10.69
N GLN A 185 1.72 29.98 10.19
CA GLN A 185 2.28 28.70 10.58
C GLN A 185 3.36 28.24 9.59
N PHE A 186 4.37 27.53 10.09
CA PHE A 186 5.34 26.82 9.27
C PHE A 186 5.29 25.31 9.51
N SER A 187 5.05 24.57 8.43
CA SER A 187 5.17 23.11 8.36
C SER A 187 6.54 22.74 7.79
N TYR A 188 7.18 21.76 8.40
CA TYR A 188 8.42 21.15 7.90
C TYR A 188 8.06 19.78 7.34
N THR A 189 8.01 19.65 6.01
CA THR A 189 7.87 18.36 5.34
C THR A 189 9.25 17.75 5.15
N LEU A 190 9.46 16.54 5.69
CA LEU A 190 10.79 15.94 5.82
C LEU A 190 10.75 14.43 5.52
N PRO A 191 11.75 13.87 4.83
CA PRO A 191 11.93 12.43 4.70
C PRO A 191 12.09 11.75 6.06
N THR A 192 11.57 10.54 6.19
CA THR A 192 11.65 9.75 7.42
C THR A 192 12.18 8.34 7.15
N SER A 193 12.66 7.68 8.20
CA SER A 193 12.71 6.22 8.24
C SER A 193 11.39 5.67 8.80
N THR A 194 11.23 4.34 8.77
CA THR A 194 10.13 3.62 9.47
C THR A 194 10.12 3.83 11.00
N SER A 195 11.14 4.49 11.56
CA SER A 195 11.30 4.76 12.99
C SER A 195 11.39 6.26 13.34
N GLY A 196 10.99 7.14 12.42
CA GLY A 196 11.03 8.60 12.57
C GLY A 196 12.19 9.24 11.80
N LEU A 197 12.44 10.53 12.05
CA LEU A 197 13.43 11.29 11.29
C LEU A 197 14.83 10.71 11.48
N VAL A 198 15.59 10.62 10.40
CA VAL A 198 17.04 10.41 10.48
C VAL A 198 17.74 11.69 10.93
N ASP A 199 19.03 11.60 11.28
CA ASP A 199 19.75 12.71 11.92
C ASP A 199 19.79 14.00 11.10
N SER A 200 19.79 13.91 9.75
CA SER A 200 19.78 15.07 8.86
C SER A 200 18.46 15.85 8.97
N GLY A 201 17.30 15.18 8.91
CA GLY A 201 16.00 15.81 9.16
C GLY A 201 15.88 16.38 10.57
N LEU A 202 16.39 15.67 11.58
CA LEU A 202 16.38 16.16 12.96
C LEU A 202 17.31 17.39 13.15
N ALA A 203 18.39 17.50 12.37
CA ALA A 203 19.26 18.67 12.38
C ALA A 203 18.54 19.95 11.91
N VAL A 204 17.62 19.84 10.95
CA VAL A 204 16.76 20.96 10.52
C VAL A 204 15.94 21.49 11.70
N LEU A 205 15.29 20.59 12.45
CA LEU A 205 14.45 20.95 13.59
C LEU A 205 15.26 21.48 14.78
N ARG A 206 16.42 20.88 15.08
CA ARG A 206 17.34 21.37 16.12
C ARG A 206 17.81 22.80 15.80
N ASN A 207 18.09 23.10 14.53
CA ASN A 207 18.45 24.45 14.11
C ASN A 207 17.27 25.42 14.20
N ALA A 208 16.05 25.00 13.89
CA ALA A 208 14.84 25.81 14.07
C ALA A 208 14.66 26.23 15.53
N VAL A 209 14.79 25.28 16.46
CA VAL A 209 14.77 25.55 17.91
C VAL A 209 15.86 26.55 18.31
N THR A 210 17.08 26.38 17.80
CA THR A 210 18.22 27.28 18.08
C THR A 210 17.96 28.72 17.60
N ASN A 211 17.29 28.86 16.45
CA ASN A 211 16.95 30.15 15.84
C ASN A 211 15.60 30.72 16.33
N ASN A 212 14.94 30.05 17.28
CA ASN A 212 13.59 30.39 17.76
C ASN A 212 12.51 30.43 16.67
N ALA A 213 12.73 29.77 15.54
CA ALA A 213 11.71 29.57 14.52
C ALA A 213 10.66 28.59 15.06
N ARG A 214 9.38 28.94 15.01
CA ARG A 214 8.34 28.05 15.53
C ARG A 214 8.17 26.86 14.59
N ILE A 215 8.15 25.67 15.19
CA ILE A 215 7.74 24.43 14.51
C ILE A 215 6.26 24.24 14.84
N ASP A 216 5.38 24.53 13.87
CA ASP A 216 3.94 24.31 14.02
C ASP A 216 3.55 22.88 13.66
N VAL A 217 4.10 22.37 12.55
CA VAL A 217 3.90 20.98 12.09
C VAL A 217 5.23 20.39 11.65
N VAL A 218 5.51 19.14 12.01
CA VAL A 218 6.53 18.29 11.39
C VAL A 218 5.81 17.20 10.64
N ASN A 219 5.79 17.34 9.32
CA ASN A 219 5.06 16.50 8.39
C ASN A 219 6.03 15.47 7.78
N ILE A 220 5.99 14.23 8.24
CA ILE A 220 6.95 13.22 7.74
C ILE A 220 6.40 12.51 6.51
N MET A 221 7.27 12.30 5.51
CA MET A 221 6.99 11.54 4.31
C MET A 221 7.24 10.05 4.57
N THR A 222 6.16 9.28 4.78
CA THR A 222 6.20 7.87 5.18
C THR A 222 6.20 6.92 3.98
N PHE A 223 7.12 7.18 3.05
CA PHE A 223 7.31 6.43 1.81
C PHE A 223 8.76 6.63 1.32
N ASP A 224 9.16 5.91 0.28
CA ASP A 224 10.49 5.99 -0.32
C ASP A 224 11.61 5.76 0.72
N TYR A 225 11.49 4.69 1.50
CA TYR A 225 12.48 4.33 2.51
C TYR A 225 13.82 3.89 1.89
N PHE A 226 13.80 3.36 0.66
CA PHE A 226 14.98 2.94 -0.13
C PHE A 226 15.92 1.98 0.63
N ASP A 227 15.41 1.22 1.60
CA ASP A 227 16.19 0.34 2.47
C ASP A 227 16.31 -1.10 1.94
N ASN A 228 15.76 -1.37 0.76
CA ASN A 228 15.67 -2.68 0.11
C ASN A 228 14.85 -3.72 0.90
N ALA A 229 13.89 -3.28 1.70
CA ALA A 229 12.93 -4.16 2.38
C ALA A 229 11.53 -4.10 1.74
N SER A 230 10.71 -5.08 2.08
CA SER A 230 9.27 -5.01 1.85
C SER A 230 8.63 -4.39 3.08
N HIS A 231 7.70 -3.46 2.85
CA HIS A 231 7.10 -2.65 3.91
C HIS A 231 5.61 -2.92 4.05
N ASN A 232 5.11 -2.72 5.26
CA ASN A 232 3.67 -2.60 5.52
C ASN A 232 3.42 -1.14 5.81
N MET A 233 3.11 -0.37 4.76
CA MET A 233 3.11 1.09 4.82
C MET A 233 2.26 1.64 5.98
N ALA A 234 1.08 1.06 6.24
CA ALA A 234 0.27 1.50 7.38
C ALA A 234 0.94 1.25 8.75
N SER A 235 1.66 0.13 8.93
CA SER A 235 2.42 -0.14 10.14
C SER A 235 3.63 0.80 10.25
N ASP A 236 4.35 0.98 9.15
CA ASP A 236 5.57 1.79 9.10
C ASP A 236 5.28 3.28 9.34
N THR A 237 4.16 3.80 8.83
CA THR A 237 3.61 5.12 9.19
C THR A 237 3.41 5.25 10.70
N GLN A 238 2.81 4.25 11.34
CA GLN A 238 2.54 4.30 12.77
C GLN A 238 3.82 4.27 13.60
N THR A 239 4.79 3.42 13.24
CA THR A 239 6.08 3.35 13.95
C THR A 239 6.89 4.61 13.71
N ALA A 240 6.89 5.16 12.49
CA ALA A 240 7.56 6.41 12.18
C ALA A 240 6.98 7.59 12.97
N GLY A 241 5.65 7.69 13.05
CA GLY A 241 4.97 8.69 13.87
C GLY A 241 5.32 8.59 15.36
N ASN A 242 5.38 7.38 15.93
CA ASN A 242 5.79 7.19 17.33
C ASN A 242 7.26 7.60 17.56
N GLY A 243 8.13 7.27 16.60
CA GLY A 243 9.53 7.68 16.61
C GLY A 243 9.68 9.20 16.58
N LEU A 244 8.97 9.86 15.68
CA LEU A 244 8.92 11.32 15.58
C LEU A 244 8.46 11.96 16.89
N VAL A 245 7.39 11.46 17.52
CA VAL A 245 6.94 12.04 18.79
C VAL A 245 7.97 11.88 19.91
N SER A 246 8.70 10.77 19.93
CA SER A 246 9.80 10.57 20.87
C SER A 246 10.91 11.61 20.65
N GLN A 247 11.24 11.91 19.39
CA GLN A 247 12.21 12.95 19.02
C GLN A 247 11.71 14.36 19.36
N LEU A 248 10.45 14.66 19.08
CA LEU A 248 9.82 15.93 19.46
C LEU A 248 9.80 16.12 20.98
N GLY A 249 9.60 15.04 21.76
CA GLY A 249 9.69 15.08 23.23
C GLY A 249 11.09 15.44 23.72
N GLN A 250 12.14 15.07 23.01
CA GLN A 250 13.52 15.48 23.32
C GLN A 250 13.77 16.96 22.98
N LEU A 251 13.20 17.46 21.88
CA LEU A 251 13.29 18.87 21.49
C LEU A 251 12.44 19.78 22.39
N PHE A 252 11.32 19.27 22.89
CA PHE A 252 10.33 20.03 23.66
C PHE A 252 9.93 19.30 24.95
N PRO A 253 10.83 19.15 25.93
CA PRO A 253 10.62 18.32 27.13
C PRO A 253 9.46 18.80 28.04
N GLY A 254 8.93 20.00 27.83
CA GLY A 254 7.78 20.54 28.56
C GLY A 254 6.41 20.29 27.90
N ARG A 255 6.35 19.69 26.71
CA ARG A 255 5.08 19.40 26.02
C ARG A 255 4.50 18.07 26.45
N THR A 256 3.17 18.03 26.59
CA THR A 256 2.42 16.79 26.81
C THR A 256 2.39 15.94 25.55
N GLN A 257 2.10 14.64 25.69
CA GLN A 257 1.96 13.72 24.56
C GLN A 257 0.93 14.21 23.52
N ALA A 258 -0.20 14.76 23.96
CA ALA A 258 -1.22 15.30 23.07
C ALA A 258 -0.72 16.54 22.30
N GLN A 259 0.07 17.41 22.95
CA GLN A 259 0.69 18.54 22.28
C GLN A 259 1.78 18.12 21.29
N LEU A 260 2.51 17.03 21.56
CA LEU A 260 3.50 16.50 20.64
C LEU A 260 2.83 15.84 19.42
N TRP A 261 1.79 15.03 19.62
CA TRP A 261 0.99 14.49 18.50
C TRP A 261 0.33 15.59 17.69
N GLY A 262 -0.17 16.65 18.33
CA GLY A 262 -0.74 17.81 17.64
C GLY A 262 0.26 18.63 16.80
N MET A 263 1.55 18.27 16.82
CA MET A 263 2.57 18.80 15.90
C MET A 263 2.88 17.85 14.73
N VAL A 264 2.39 16.61 14.75
CA VAL A 264 2.72 15.61 13.74
C VAL A 264 1.85 15.84 12.49
N GLY A 265 2.48 15.82 11.33
CA GLY A 265 1.83 15.57 10.05
C GLY A 265 2.35 14.27 9.44
N ILE A 266 1.53 13.63 8.61
CA ILE A 266 1.92 12.47 7.79
C ILE A 266 1.58 12.77 6.34
N THR A 267 2.54 12.59 5.44
CA THR A 267 2.32 12.51 4.00
C THR A 267 2.62 11.09 3.53
N GLU A 268 1.63 10.44 2.95
CA GLU A 268 1.80 9.14 2.27
C GLU A 268 2.13 9.35 0.79
N MET A 269 2.76 8.39 0.11
CA MET A 269 2.71 8.31 -1.35
C MET A 269 1.73 7.22 -1.74
N ILE A 270 0.57 7.61 -2.27
CA ILE A 270 -0.53 6.67 -2.51
C ILE A 270 -0.19 5.64 -3.60
N GLY A 271 -0.56 4.38 -3.42
CA GLY A 271 -0.22 3.30 -4.36
C GLY A 271 1.27 2.97 -4.36
N ILE A 272 1.84 2.67 -5.53
CA ILE A 272 3.25 2.24 -5.67
C ILE A 272 4.15 3.48 -5.71
N ASP A 273 5.12 3.56 -4.80
CA ASP A 273 6.05 4.67 -4.71
C ASP A 273 7.23 4.56 -5.71
N ASP A 274 8.28 5.37 -5.53
CA ASP A 274 9.43 5.40 -6.44
C ASP A 274 10.34 4.18 -6.27
N PHE A 275 10.40 3.61 -5.06
CA PHE A 275 11.11 2.37 -4.78
C PHE A 275 10.48 1.21 -5.58
N GLY A 276 9.16 1.05 -5.49
CA GLY A 276 8.38 0.13 -6.30
C GLY A 276 7.44 -0.78 -5.48
N PRO A 277 6.99 -1.92 -6.03
CA PRO A 277 5.91 -2.72 -5.42
C PRO A 277 6.17 -3.25 -4.01
N ALA A 278 7.41 -3.17 -3.52
CA ALA A 278 7.76 -3.51 -2.14
C ALA A 278 7.34 -2.43 -1.13
N GLU A 279 7.13 -1.20 -1.59
CA GLU A 279 6.57 -0.07 -0.86
C GLU A 279 5.29 0.39 -1.61
N THR A 280 4.17 -0.24 -1.28
CA THR A 280 2.87 0.09 -1.87
C THR A 280 1.89 0.47 -0.77
N PHE A 281 1.50 1.73 -0.75
CA PHE A 281 0.42 2.21 0.10
C PHE A 281 -0.93 1.83 -0.53
N THR A 282 -1.52 0.74 -0.05
CA THR A 282 -2.73 0.17 -0.64
C THR A 282 -3.99 0.93 -0.21
N THR A 283 -5.09 0.69 -0.92
CA THR A 283 -6.41 1.21 -0.54
C THR A 283 -6.89 0.72 0.83
N ASP A 284 -6.40 -0.43 1.31
CA ASP A 284 -6.67 -0.94 2.67
C ASP A 284 -5.80 -0.25 3.75
N ASN A 285 -4.64 0.29 3.37
CA ASN A 285 -3.81 1.08 4.28
C ASN A 285 -4.47 2.42 4.64
N ALA A 286 -5.20 3.04 3.71
CA ALA A 286 -5.74 4.38 3.91
C ALA A 286 -6.70 4.49 5.11
N PRO A 287 -7.74 3.62 5.27
CA PRO A 287 -8.58 3.66 6.46
C PRO A 287 -7.82 3.39 7.75
N THR A 288 -6.82 2.48 7.70
CA THR A 288 -5.98 2.16 8.86
C THR A 288 -5.19 3.38 9.35
N VAL A 289 -4.51 4.09 8.44
CA VAL A 289 -3.76 5.31 8.76
C VAL A 289 -4.69 6.43 9.19
N PHE A 290 -5.82 6.62 8.51
CA PHE A 290 -6.83 7.60 8.89
C PHE A 290 -7.28 7.41 10.35
N ASN A 291 -7.70 6.19 10.70
CA ASN A 291 -8.19 5.87 12.04
C ASN A 291 -7.12 6.06 13.11
N TRP A 292 -5.90 5.63 12.82
CA TRP A 292 -4.76 5.86 13.70
C TRP A 292 -4.48 7.35 13.90
N ALA A 293 -4.42 8.13 12.81
CA ALA A 293 -4.15 9.56 12.82
C ALA A 293 -5.18 10.32 13.68
N VAL A 294 -6.47 9.97 13.53
CA VAL A 294 -7.53 10.50 14.38
C VAL A 294 -7.34 10.08 15.84
N SER A 295 -7.03 8.81 16.11
CA SER A 295 -6.84 8.32 17.48
C SER A 295 -5.68 9.00 18.22
N LYS A 296 -4.65 9.43 17.48
CA LYS A 296 -3.50 10.16 18.02
C LYS A 296 -3.75 11.66 18.11
N GLY A 297 -4.70 12.19 17.33
CA GLY A 297 -4.96 13.62 17.23
C GLY A 297 -3.84 14.36 16.53
N ILE A 298 -3.30 13.80 15.43
CA ILE A 298 -2.23 14.45 14.66
C ILE A 298 -2.74 15.74 13.97
N ASN A 299 -1.85 16.66 13.60
CA ASN A 299 -2.24 17.92 12.96
C ASN A 299 -2.71 17.75 11.52
N THR A 300 -1.92 17.02 10.72
CA THR A 300 -2.04 17.03 9.27
C THR A 300 -2.02 15.60 8.73
N LEU A 301 -2.96 15.30 7.84
CA LEU A 301 -2.80 14.22 6.87
C LEU A 301 -2.60 14.83 5.48
N SER A 302 -1.78 14.19 4.67
CA SER A 302 -1.55 14.56 3.28
C SER A 302 -1.18 13.31 2.49
N PHE A 303 -1.12 13.45 1.17
CA PHE A 303 -0.43 12.48 0.34
C PHE A 303 0.17 13.12 -0.91
N TRP A 304 1.16 12.44 -1.48
CA TRP A 304 1.73 12.65 -2.79
C TRP A 304 1.06 11.71 -3.82
N ALA A 305 0.30 12.21 -4.79
CA ALA A 305 -0.22 13.55 -4.96
C ALA A 305 -1.66 13.45 -5.49
N LEU A 306 -2.42 14.54 -5.44
CA LEU A 306 -3.84 14.56 -5.80
C LEU A 306 -4.06 13.99 -7.20
N GLN A 307 -3.27 14.42 -8.18
CA GLN A 307 -3.34 13.92 -9.56
C GLN A 307 -3.06 12.41 -9.70
N ARG A 308 -2.36 11.80 -8.73
CA ARG A 308 -2.11 10.35 -8.68
C ARG A 308 -3.32 9.54 -8.25
N ASP A 309 -4.37 10.14 -7.69
CA ASP A 309 -5.48 9.42 -7.04
C ASP A 309 -6.50 8.83 -8.05
N ASN A 310 -6.03 7.92 -8.90
CA ASN A 310 -6.83 7.18 -9.86
C ASN A 310 -6.17 5.84 -10.25
N GLY A 311 -7.00 4.88 -10.65
CA GLY A 311 -6.59 3.51 -10.96
C GLY A 311 -6.27 3.23 -12.43
N SER A 312 -5.83 4.23 -13.20
CA SER A 312 -5.64 4.08 -14.65
C SER A 312 -4.37 3.31 -15.06
N CYS A 313 -3.45 3.05 -14.13
CA CYS A 313 -2.14 2.46 -14.43
C CYS A 313 -1.65 1.32 -13.49
N PRO A 314 -2.45 0.28 -13.19
CA PRO A 314 -2.02 -0.79 -12.28
C PRO A 314 -0.65 -1.39 -12.64
N GLY A 315 0.24 -1.50 -11.66
CA GLY A 315 1.60 -2.02 -11.79
C GLY A 315 2.66 -0.98 -12.16
N THR A 316 2.30 0.30 -12.28
CA THR A 316 3.24 1.39 -12.60
C THR A 316 3.77 2.03 -11.32
N LYS A 317 5.09 2.00 -11.12
CA LYS A 317 5.73 2.64 -9.96
C LYS A 317 5.99 4.13 -10.21
N GLY A 318 5.94 4.96 -9.18
CA GLY A 318 6.40 6.36 -9.23
C GLY A 318 5.75 7.22 -10.33
N ALA A 319 4.51 6.93 -10.73
CA ALA A 319 3.84 7.68 -11.79
C ALA A 319 3.25 8.99 -11.26
N ASP A 320 3.43 10.09 -12.00
CA ASP A 320 2.91 11.42 -11.62
C ASP A 320 1.38 11.51 -11.74
N ASN A 321 0.76 10.76 -12.66
CA ASN A 321 -0.64 10.95 -13.03
C ASN A 321 -1.57 9.80 -12.63
N CYS A 322 -1.08 8.84 -11.83
CA CYS A 322 -1.85 7.71 -11.33
C CYS A 322 -1.07 6.98 -10.23
N SER A 323 -1.76 6.22 -9.38
CA SER A 323 -1.16 5.65 -8.16
C SER A 323 -0.44 4.34 -8.39
N GLY A 324 -0.62 3.69 -9.55
CA GLY A 324 -0.06 2.36 -9.79
C GLY A 324 -0.86 1.20 -9.21
N VAL A 325 -1.98 1.45 -8.52
CA VAL A 325 -2.85 0.39 -7.97
C VAL A 325 -4.24 0.39 -8.62
N ALA A 326 -4.94 -0.74 -8.53
CA ALA A 326 -6.34 -0.79 -8.93
C ALA A 326 -7.21 -0.09 -7.88
N GLN A 327 -7.90 0.97 -8.27
CA GLN A 327 -8.76 1.79 -7.41
C GLN A 327 -9.81 2.55 -8.24
N SER A 328 -10.83 3.09 -7.59
CA SER A 328 -11.66 4.14 -8.21
C SER A 328 -10.92 5.49 -8.20
N THR A 329 -11.29 6.39 -9.11
CA THR A 329 -10.83 7.79 -9.06
C THR A 329 -11.23 8.43 -7.73
N TRP A 330 -10.32 9.16 -7.12
CA TRP A 330 -10.46 9.86 -5.83
C TRP A 330 -10.64 8.95 -4.61
N GLN A 331 -10.32 7.65 -4.71
CA GLN A 331 -10.56 6.71 -3.63
C GLN A 331 -9.78 7.07 -2.36
N PHE A 332 -8.51 7.47 -2.47
CA PHE A 332 -7.72 7.87 -1.30
C PHE A 332 -8.20 9.20 -0.71
N SER A 333 -8.57 10.16 -1.57
CA SER A 333 -9.16 11.44 -1.17
C SER A 333 -10.42 11.26 -0.33
N HIS A 334 -11.35 10.40 -0.78
CA HIS A 334 -12.60 10.16 -0.05
C HIS A 334 -12.42 9.49 1.32
N VAL A 335 -11.31 8.77 1.53
CA VAL A 335 -10.96 8.24 2.84
C VAL A 335 -10.47 9.37 3.75
N PHE A 336 -9.54 10.20 3.29
CA PHE A 336 -8.87 11.18 4.14
C PHE A 336 -9.59 12.53 4.29
N GLU A 337 -10.49 12.91 3.37
CA GLU A 337 -11.19 14.21 3.42
C GLU A 337 -11.99 14.45 4.71
N GLN A 338 -12.39 13.37 5.37
CA GLN A 338 -13.11 13.38 6.64
C GLN A 338 -12.23 13.81 7.84
N PHE A 339 -10.91 13.86 7.66
CA PHE A 339 -9.96 14.22 8.72
C PHE A 339 -10.04 15.70 9.09
N THR A 340 -10.50 16.54 8.15
CA THR A 340 -10.50 17.98 8.33
C THR A 340 -11.58 18.44 9.31
N GLY A 341 -11.19 19.11 10.41
CA GLY A 341 -12.12 19.68 11.37
C GLY A 341 -11.57 19.79 12.80
N GLY A 342 -12.46 20.10 13.75
CA GLY A 342 -12.11 20.24 15.17
C GLY A 342 -12.31 18.97 16.01
N ASN A 343 -12.94 17.93 15.45
CA ASN A 343 -13.16 16.63 16.06
C ASN A 343 -13.41 15.58 14.96
N PRO A 344 -12.39 15.23 14.16
CA PRO A 344 -12.54 14.06 13.29
C PRO A 344 -12.81 12.85 14.20
N THR A 345 -13.83 12.07 13.89
CA THR A 345 -14.09 10.80 14.57
C THR A 345 -13.39 9.70 13.79
N PRO A 346 -12.72 8.73 14.45
CA PRO A 346 -12.17 7.60 13.72
C PRO A 346 -13.28 6.97 12.88
N GLY A 347 -12.95 6.67 11.63
CA GLY A 347 -13.77 5.84 10.78
C GLY A 347 -14.01 4.49 11.44
N ASN A 348 -15.07 3.82 11.01
CA ASN A 348 -15.32 2.46 11.47
C ASN A 348 -14.19 1.55 10.94
N ASP A 349 -13.75 0.60 11.75
CA ASP A 349 -12.86 -0.47 11.33
C ASP A 349 -13.03 -1.69 12.24
N PHE A 350 -12.55 -2.84 11.77
CA PHE A 350 -12.61 -4.10 12.50
C PHE A 350 -11.30 -4.88 12.37
N SER A 351 -11.12 -5.91 13.19
CA SER A 351 -10.04 -6.90 13.02
C SER A 351 -10.61 -8.30 12.86
N LEU A 352 -9.81 -9.20 12.30
CA LEU A 352 -10.15 -10.61 12.08
C LEU A 352 -9.10 -11.52 12.72
N SER A 353 -9.55 -12.59 13.38
CA SER A 353 -8.67 -13.61 13.95
C SER A 353 -9.33 -14.99 13.91
N VAL A 354 -8.52 -16.06 13.93
CA VAL A 354 -9.01 -17.45 13.94
C VAL A 354 -8.36 -18.27 15.05
N ASN A 355 -9.18 -19.03 15.81
CA ASN A 355 -8.72 -19.85 16.93
C ASN A 355 -9.49 -21.19 17.03
N PRO A 356 -8.82 -22.35 17.05
CA PRO A 356 -7.39 -22.53 16.84
C PRO A 356 -6.96 -22.06 15.45
N GLY A 357 -5.74 -21.54 15.32
CA GLY A 357 -5.18 -21.11 14.03
C GLY A 357 -4.71 -22.27 13.13
N SER A 358 -4.76 -23.49 13.65
CA SER A 358 -4.41 -24.71 12.90
C SER A 358 -5.10 -25.94 13.47
N ALA A 359 -5.24 -26.97 12.65
CA ALA A 359 -5.62 -28.30 13.11
C ALA A 359 -5.14 -29.39 12.14
N ALA A 360 -5.00 -30.62 12.66
CA ALA A 360 -4.65 -31.80 11.90
C ALA A 360 -5.83 -32.79 11.85
N VAL A 361 -6.13 -33.34 10.68
CA VAL A 361 -7.18 -34.34 10.45
C VAL A 361 -6.69 -35.46 9.56
N ASN A 362 -7.23 -36.67 9.69
CA ASN A 362 -7.01 -37.72 8.69
C ASN A 362 -7.89 -37.44 7.44
N PRO A 363 -7.59 -38.04 6.26
CA PRO A 363 -8.50 -38.04 5.13
C PRO A 363 -9.87 -38.62 5.54
N GLY A 364 -10.96 -37.97 5.13
CA GLY A 364 -12.31 -38.28 5.58
C GLY A 364 -12.70 -37.65 6.93
N GLY A 365 -11.78 -36.92 7.57
CA GLY A 365 -11.97 -36.28 8.87
C GLY A 365 -12.55 -34.86 8.78
N SER A 366 -12.81 -34.26 9.94
CA SER A 366 -13.32 -32.90 10.05
C SER A 366 -12.72 -32.17 11.26
N THR A 367 -12.67 -30.85 11.17
CA THR A 367 -12.26 -29.96 12.26
C THR A 367 -13.03 -28.64 12.19
N SER A 368 -12.94 -27.82 13.23
CA SER A 368 -13.56 -26.50 13.29
C SER A 368 -12.69 -25.49 14.02
N ALA A 369 -12.85 -24.22 13.68
CA ALA A 369 -12.26 -23.10 14.40
C ALA A 369 -13.28 -21.97 14.57
N THR A 370 -13.01 -21.05 15.50
CA THR A 370 -13.79 -19.82 15.66
C THR A 370 -13.08 -18.69 14.94
N VAL A 371 -13.79 -18.04 14.01
CA VAL A 371 -13.40 -16.77 13.40
C VAL A 371 -14.00 -15.67 14.26
N ALA A 372 -13.16 -14.88 14.93
CA ALA A 372 -13.59 -13.77 15.77
C ALA A 372 -13.31 -12.43 15.08
N THR A 373 -14.26 -11.52 15.19
CA THR A 373 -14.11 -10.12 14.77
C THR A 373 -14.08 -9.21 16.00
N ALA A 374 -13.39 -8.08 15.92
CA ALA A 374 -13.46 -7.03 16.94
C ALA A 374 -13.56 -5.65 16.29
N VAL A 375 -14.17 -4.68 16.96
CA VAL A 375 -14.13 -3.28 16.53
C VAL A 375 -12.75 -2.72 16.88
N THR A 376 -12.04 -2.20 15.88
CA THR A 376 -10.74 -1.53 16.08
C THR A 376 -10.92 -0.02 16.20
N SER A 377 -11.86 0.56 15.46
CA SER A 377 -12.25 1.97 15.58
C SER A 377 -13.70 2.21 15.16
N GLY A 378 -14.25 3.36 15.58
CA GLY A 378 -15.61 3.78 15.23
C GLY A 378 -16.70 2.86 15.78
N SER A 379 -17.72 2.59 14.96
CA SER A 379 -18.89 1.78 15.27
C SER A 379 -18.79 0.39 14.65
N ALA A 380 -19.39 -0.61 15.31
CA ALA A 380 -19.46 -1.97 14.79
C ALA A 380 -20.22 -2.05 13.46
N GLN A 381 -19.63 -2.74 12.47
CA GLN A 381 -20.20 -2.92 11.14
C GLN A 381 -20.53 -4.38 10.85
N SER A 382 -21.37 -4.63 9.84
CA SER A 382 -21.56 -5.98 9.30
C SER A 382 -20.32 -6.40 8.52
N VAL A 383 -19.68 -7.49 8.94
CA VAL A 383 -18.53 -8.12 8.31
C VAL A 383 -19.03 -9.36 7.59
N ALA A 384 -18.92 -9.40 6.26
CA ALA A 384 -19.15 -10.59 5.46
C ALA A 384 -17.90 -11.47 5.50
N LEU A 385 -18.06 -12.76 5.80
CA LEU A 385 -16.97 -13.70 6.00
C LEU A 385 -16.98 -14.77 4.90
N THR A 386 -15.83 -14.98 4.26
CA THR A 386 -15.63 -16.05 3.28
C THR A 386 -14.35 -16.82 3.58
N VAL A 387 -14.23 -18.02 3.02
CA VAL A 387 -13.02 -18.85 3.12
C VAL A 387 -12.62 -19.32 1.73
N SER A 388 -11.32 -19.27 1.43
CA SER A 388 -10.74 -19.66 0.14
C SER A 388 -9.44 -20.47 0.35
N GLY A 389 -8.84 -20.95 -0.75
CA GLY A 389 -7.59 -21.73 -0.70
C GLY A 389 -7.75 -23.21 -0.35
N THR A 390 -8.97 -23.77 -0.42
CA THR A 390 -9.22 -25.19 -0.15
C THR A 390 -8.69 -26.08 -1.28
N PRO A 391 -7.88 -27.12 -0.99
CA PRO A 391 -7.45 -28.08 -2.00
C PRO A 391 -8.57 -29.05 -2.39
N THR A 392 -8.35 -29.82 -3.47
CA THR A 392 -9.29 -30.86 -3.90
C THR A 392 -9.61 -31.84 -2.76
N GLY A 393 -10.89 -32.13 -2.57
CA GLY A 393 -11.35 -33.03 -1.53
C GLY A 393 -11.48 -32.39 -0.14
N VAL A 394 -11.30 -31.07 0.00
CA VAL A 394 -11.57 -30.31 1.23
C VAL A 394 -12.74 -29.35 1.01
N ASN A 395 -13.71 -29.38 1.92
CA ASN A 395 -14.80 -28.41 1.98
C ASN A 395 -14.64 -27.57 3.24
N ALA A 396 -14.55 -26.24 3.08
CA ALA A 396 -14.52 -25.27 4.18
C ALA A 396 -15.70 -24.29 4.05
N SER A 397 -16.29 -23.91 5.18
CA SER A 397 -17.38 -22.93 5.23
C SER A 397 -17.34 -22.13 6.53
N VAL A 398 -17.82 -20.89 6.50
CA VAL A 398 -17.95 -20.03 7.67
C VAL A 398 -19.44 -19.79 7.94
N SER A 399 -19.89 -20.01 9.18
CA SER A 399 -21.30 -19.83 9.57
C SER A 399 -21.42 -19.17 10.96
N PRO A 400 -22.17 -18.06 11.08
CA PRO A 400 -22.87 -17.35 10.00
C PRO A 400 -21.89 -16.71 9.00
N GLY A 401 -22.29 -16.57 7.73
CA GLY A 401 -21.48 -15.93 6.69
C GLY A 401 -21.36 -14.41 6.81
N SER A 402 -22.02 -13.82 7.81
CA SER A 402 -21.77 -12.44 8.23
C SER A 402 -22.01 -12.28 9.73
N VAL A 403 -21.20 -11.44 10.37
CA VAL A 403 -21.30 -11.08 11.79
C VAL A 403 -21.19 -9.58 11.95
N THR A 404 -21.79 -9.01 12.99
CA THR A 404 -21.45 -7.65 13.42
C THR A 404 -20.08 -7.66 14.08
N ALA A 405 -19.19 -6.70 13.76
CA ALA A 405 -17.85 -6.60 14.35
C ALA A 405 -17.92 -6.64 15.89
N GLY A 406 -17.12 -7.52 16.50
CA GLY A 406 -17.25 -7.91 17.91
C GLY A 406 -17.94 -9.28 18.10
N GLY A 407 -18.58 -9.80 17.05
CA GLY A 407 -19.15 -11.13 16.98
C GLY A 407 -18.18 -12.17 16.42
N SER A 408 -18.64 -13.41 16.34
CA SER A 408 -17.85 -14.54 15.85
C SER A 408 -18.67 -15.50 14.98
N ALA A 409 -17.96 -16.24 14.14
CA ALA A 409 -18.49 -17.30 13.30
C ALA A 409 -17.69 -18.60 13.43
N SER A 410 -18.31 -19.72 13.10
CA SER A 410 -17.66 -21.03 13.10
C SER A 410 -17.11 -21.34 11.70
N LEU A 411 -15.81 -21.54 11.58
CA LEU A 411 -15.16 -22.16 10.44
C LEU A 411 -15.30 -23.68 10.57
N SER A 412 -15.99 -24.32 9.64
CA SER A 412 -16.17 -25.78 9.58
C SER A 412 -15.41 -26.34 8.39
N ILE A 413 -14.57 -27.34 8.62
CA ILE A 413 -13.72 -27.96 7.60
C ILE A 413 -14.00 -29.47 7.61
N SER A 414 -14.26 -30.03 6.43
CA SER A 414 -14.39 -31.48 6.24
C SER A 414 -13.53 -31.92 5.05
N THR A 415 -12.95 -33.10 5.16
CA THR A 415 -12.13 -33.71 4.12
C THR A 415 -12.80 -34.97 3.62
N THR A 416 -12.64 -35.27 2.33
CA THR A 416 -13.01 -36.57 1.75
C THR A 416 -11.90 -37.58 2.00
N SER A 417 -12.19 -38.88 1.85
CA SER A 417 -11.17 -39.93 1.93
C SER A 417 -10.09 -39.81 0.83
N ALA A 418 -10.36 -39.05 -0.23
CA ALA A 418 -9.42 -38.78 -1.32
C ALA A 418 -8.65 -37.46 -1.14
N ALA A 419 -8.86 -36.74 -0.03
CA ALA A 419 -8.15 -35.50 0.23
C ALA A 419 -6.64 -35.77 0.36
N PRO A 420 -5.77 -35.10 -0.43
CA PRO A 420 -4.34 -35.41 -0.40
C PRO A 420 -3.71 -35.04 0.95
N PRO A 421 -2.80 -35.87 1.51
CA PRO A 421 -2.01 -35.48 2.66
C PRO A 421 -1.15 -34.25 2.35
N GLY A 422 -1.04 -33.33 3.32
CA GLY A 422 -0.33 -32.07 3.10
C GLY A 422 -0.65 -31.01 4.14
N ILE A 423 0.02 -29.86 4.01
CA ILE A 423 -0.23 -28.66 4.81
C ILE A 423 -0.82 -27.61 3.89
N TYR A 424 -1.99 -27.09 4.24
CA TYR A 424 -2.74 -26.14 3.43
C TYR A 424 -3.05 -24.89 4.26
N ALA A 425 -2.79 -23.71 3.66
CA ALA A 425 -3.19 -22.44 4.23
C ALA A 425 -4.58 -22.06 3.66
N LEU A 426 -5.60 -22.07 4.51
CA LEU A 426 -6.93 -21.58 4.17
C LEU A 426 -7.00 -20.10 4.55
N ASN A 427 -7.33 -19.24 3.58
CA ASN A 427 -7.49 -17.81 3.82
C ASN A 427 -8.96 -17.53 4.21
N ILE A 428 -9.15 -16.85 5.34
CA ILE A 428 -10.44 -16.35 5.80
C ILE A 428 -10.45 -14.84 5.55
N HIS A 429 -11.39 -14.40 4.73
CA HIS A 429 -11.54 -13.01 4.33
C HIS A 429 -12.76 -12.39 5.02
N GLY A 430 -12.58 -11.22 5.62
CA GLY A 430 -13.64 -10.40 6.17
C GLY A 430 -13.78 -9.12 5.36
N ALA A 431 -14.98 -8.80 4.90
CA ALA A 431 -15.29 -7.56 4.18
C ALA A 431 -16.39 -6.76 4.89
N ALA A 432 -16.14 -5.48 5.15
CA ALA A 432 -17.12 -4.53 5.67
C ALA A 432 -17.14 -3.25 4.82
N THR A 433 -18.04 -2.32 5.14
CA THR A 433 -18.08 -1.02 4.47
C THR A 433 -16.80 -0.21 4.68
N SER A 434 -16.06 -0.45 5.75
CA SER A 434 -14.78 0.21 6.05
C SER A 434 -13.56 -0.33 5.29
N GLY A 435 -13.68 -1.47 4.60
CA GLY A 435 -12.55 -2.19 4.01
C GLY A 435 -12.58 -3.69 4.32
N SER A 436 -11.47 -4.37 4.09
CA SER A 436 -11.33 -5.81 4.34
C SER A 436 -10.11 -6.17 5.17
N HIS A 437 -10.20 -7.30 5.87
CA HIS A 437 -9.12 -7.90 6.65
C HIS A 437 -9.07 -9.40 6.44
N ASP A 438 -7.87 -9.98 6.41
CA ASP A 438 -7.66 -11.41 6.21
C ASP A 438 -6.98 -12.06 7.43
N THR A 439 -7.26 -13.35 7.63
CA THR A 439 -6.51 -14.21 8.55
C THR A 439 -6.38 -15.61 7.96
N THR A 440 -5.43 -16.41 8.45
CA THR A 440 -5.11 -17.72 7.87
C THR A 440 -5.31 -18.83 8.88
N PHE A 441 -5.95 -19.93 8.44
CA PHE A 441 -6.02 -21.19 9.18
C PHE A 441 -5.16 -22.25 8.50
N THR A 442 -4.26 -22.89 9.24
CA THR A 442 -3.39 -23.95 8.73
C THR A 442 -4.01 -25.34 8.94
N LEU A 443 -4.45 -25.97 7.86
CA LEU A 443 -4.97 -27.35 7.87
C LEU A 443 -3.85 -28.34 7.55
N THR A 444 -3.65 -29.33 8.42
CA THR A 444 -2.81 -30.50 8.13
C THR A 444 -3.70 -31.71 7.83
N ILE A 445 -3.53 -32.31 6.66
CA ILE A 445 -4.14 -33.61 6.34
C ILE A 445 -3.07 -34.68 6.59
N ASN A 446 -3.32 -35.49 7.63
CA ASN A 446 -2.43 -36.54 8.11
C ASN A 446 -2.28 -37.67 7.10
N GLY A 447 -1.18 -38.40 7.26
CA GLY A 447 -0.73 -39.45 6.36
C GLY A 447 0.64 -39.09 5.82
N SER A 448 1.47 -40.09 5.54
CA SER A 448 2.51 -39.90 4.55
C SER A 448 1.79 -39.65 3.23
N THR A 449 2.12 -38.59 2.50
CA THR A 449 1.86 -38.56 1.06
C THR A 449 2.24 -39.93 0.51
N PRO A 450 1.33 -40.74 -0.05
CA PRO A 450 1.73 -41.61 -1.13
C PRO A 450 1.87 -40.67 -2.32
N SER A 451 2.85 -39.75 -2.30
CA SER A 451 3.40 -39.33 -3.58
C SER A 451 4.10 -40.59 -4.04
N GLY A 452 3.65 -41.13 -5.17
CA GLY A 452 4.21 -42.33 -5.75
C GLY A 452 5.65 -42.15 -6.22
N GLY A 453 6.49 -41.38 -5.50
CA GLY A 453 7.90 -41.11 -5.76
C GLY A 453 8.19 -40.32 -7.04
N ILE A 454 7.31 -40.40 -8.04
CA ILE A 454 7.51 -39.91 -9.39
C ILE A 454 7.13 -38.42 -9.44
N VAL A 455 8.14 -37.58 -9.66
CA VAL A 455 8.01 -36.15 -9.92
C VAL A 455 7.79 -35.92 -11.41
N ASN A 456 7.00 -34.91 -11.78
CA ASN A 456 6.68 -34.61 -13.17
C ASN A 456 6.06 -35.82 -13.91
N ALA A 457 5.14 -36.52 -13.24
CA ALA A 457 4.56 -37.78 -13.71
C ALA A 457 3.66 -37.65 -14.96
N GLY A 458 3.11 -36.45 -15.24
CA GLY A 458 2.37 -36.12 -16.46
C GLY A 458 3.12 -35.16 -17.39
N PHE A 459 4.40 -34.87 -17.13
CA PHE A 459 5.23 -34.00 -17.98
C PHE A 459 4.73 -32.54 -18.16
N GLU A 460 3.77 -32.09 -17.34
CA GLU A 460 3.15 -30.76 -17.40
C GLU A 460 4.12 -29.59 -17.15
N SER A 461 5.31 -29.84 -16.60
CA SER A 461 6.36 -28.82 -16.52
C SER A 461 6.91 -28.38 -17.88
N GLY A 462 6.62 -29.13 -18.95
CA GLY A 462 7.18 -28.91 -20.29
C GLY A 462 8.64 -29.33 -20.44
N ALA A 463 9.26 -29.87 -19.39
CA ALA A 463 10.63 -30.36 -19.38
C ALA A 463 10.67 -31.88 -19.13
N LEU A 464 11.72 -32.55 -19.63
CA LEU A 464 11.97 -33.98 -19.33
C LEU A 464 12.44 -34.16 -17.88
N ALA A 465 13.21 -33.22 -17.34
CA ALA A 465 13.67 -33.30 -15.96
C ALA A 465 12.49 -33.42 -14.98
N PRO A 466 12.59 -34.26 -13.93
CA PRO A 466 13.77 -35.02 -13.49
C PRO A 466 13.93 -36.41 -14.14
N TRP A 467 13.17 -36.75 -15.19
CA TRP A 467 13.40 -37.97 -15.95
C TRP A 467 14.70 -37.89 -16.74
N THR A 468 15.43 -38.99 -16.76
CA THR A 468 16.60 -39.17 -17.62
C THR A 468 16.14 -39.87 -18.88
N ALA A 469 16.21 -39.18 -20.02
CA ALA A 469 15.76 -39.71 -21.30
C ALA A 469 16.72 -39.30 -22.42
N THR A 470 16.99 -40.18 -23.39
CA THR A 470 17.93 -39.90 -24.49
C THR A 470 17.23 -40.00 -25.85
N GLY A 471 17.07 -38.86 -26.52
CA GLY A 471 16.39 -38.79 -27.82
C GLY A 471 14.87 -38.66 -27.74
N ASP A 472 14.33 -38.54 -26.53
CA ASP A 472 12.89 -38.37 -26.23
C ASP A 472 12.53 -36.89 -26.08
N SER A 473 11.23 -36.58 -26.07
CA SER A 473 10.74 -35.20 -25.96
C SER A 473 9.40 -35.10 -25.21
N VAL A 474 9.10 -33.91 -24.69
CA VAL A 474 7.76 -33.59 -24.18
C VAL A 474 6.94 -32.96 -25.32
N VAL A 475 5.74 -33.48 -25.56
CA VAL A 475 4.84 -33.04 -26.63
C VAL A 475 3.56 -32.42 -26.07
N SER A 476 2.78 -31.77 -26.94
CA SER A 476 1.44 -31.25 -26.61
C SER A 476 0.30 -32.03 -27.30
N THR A 477 0.65 -33.02 -28.12
CA THR A 477 -0.30 -33.97 -28.72
C THR A 477 0.46 -35.19 -29.25
N PRO A 478 -0.07 -36.41 -29.10
CA PRO A 478 -1.23 -36.76 -28.28
C PRO A 478 -0.94 -36.60 -26.77
N VAL A 479 -1.98 -36.31 -25.98
CA VAL A 479 -1.93 -36.21 -24.50
C VAL A 479 -3.13 -36.98 -23.92
N HIS A 480 -2.96 -37.62 -22.75
CA HIS A 480 -4.06 -38.34 -22.11
C HIS A 480 -4.86 -37.39 -21.21
N SER A 481 -4.16 -36.65 -20.35
CA SER A 481 -4.74 -35.58 -19.54
C SER A 481 -3.82 -34.35 -19.56
N GLY A 482 -4.28 -33.23 -19.00
CA GLY A 482 -3.48 -32.01 -19.00
C GLY A 482 -3.19 -31.46 -20.40
N THR A 483 -1.96 -30.97 -20.60
CA THR A 483 -1.51 -30.28 -21.81
C THR A 483 -0.24 -30.88 -22.41
N ARG A 484 0.40 -31.83 -21.73
CA ARG A 484 1.70 -32.40 -22.12
C ARG A 484 1.71 -33.91 -21.96
N ALA A 485 2.62 -34.56 -22.67
CA ALA A 485 2.93 -35.98 -22.50
C ALA A 485 4.38 -36.25 -22.91
N LEU A 486 4.92 -37.39 -22.49
CA LEU A 486 6.21 -37.88 -22.97
C LEU A 486 6.06 -38.57 -24.32
N GLN A 487 6.97 -38.26 -25.25
CA GLN A 487 7.19 -38.98 -26.49
C GLN A 487 8.53 -39.75 -26.40
N VAL A 488 8.44 -41.07 -26.43
CA VAL A 488 9.58 -42.00 -26.43
C VAL A 488 9.87 -42.48 -27.85
N ASN A 489 11.10 -42.25 -28.33
CA ASN A 489 11.50 -42.48 -29.73
C ASN A 489 12.33 -43.75 -29.89
N ALA A 490 11.65 -44.88 -30.12
CA ALA A 490 12.31 -46.12 -30.50
C ALA A 490 12.86 -46.06 -31.93
N THR A 491 14.06 -46.59 -32.14
CA THR A 491 14.73 -46.73 -33.45
C THR A 491 14.96 -48.20 -33.78
N SER A 492 15.54 -48.50 -34.94
CA SER A 492 15.95 -49.88 -35.26
C SER A 492 17.08 -50.40 -34.37
N SER A 493 17.81 -49.53 -33.68
CA SER A 493 18.98 -49.86 -32.85
C SER A 493 18.81 -49.57 -31.35
N ALA A 494 17.71 -48.93 -30.94
CA ALA A 494 17.43 -48.60 -29.53
C ALA A 494 15.92 -48.62 -29.27
N THR A 495 15.51 -49.00 -28.06
CA THR A 495 14.10 -49.00 -27.63
C THR A 495 13.56 -47.60 -27.33
N GLY A 496 14.43 -46.61 -27.10
CA GLY A 496 14.05 -45.32 -26.51
C GLY A 496 13.60 -45.52 -25.07
N GLU A 497 14.17 -44.81 -24.09
CA GLU A 497 13.90 -45.08 -22.68
C GLU A 497 14.01 -43.80 -21.86
N ALA A 498 13.00 -43.62 -21.00
CA ALA A 498 12.97 -42.57 -19.99
C ALA A 498 12.84 -43.17 -18.60
N ASP A 499 13.73 -42.77 -17.70
CA ASP A 499 13.88 -43.30 -16.36
C ASP A 499 13.69 -42.24 -15.28
N GLN A 500 13.13 -42.63 -14.13
CA GLN A 500 13.19 -41.84 -12.92
C GLN A 500 13.43 -42.72 -11.69
N THR A 501 14.48 -42.42 -10.93
CA THR A 501 14.74 -43.09 -9.65
C THR A 501 13.94 -42.44 -8.54
N VAL A 502 13.21 -43.26 -7.79
CA VAL A 502 12.35 -42.83 -6.70
C VAL A 502 12.66 -43.63 -5.43
N THR A 503 12.35 -43.07 -4.26
CA THR A 503 12.48 -43.76 -2.97
C THR A 503 11.12 -43.94 -2.35
N LEU A 504 10.74 -45.21 -2.14
CA LEU A 504 9.47 -45.64 -1.56
C LEU A 504 9.72 -46.35 -0.22
N GLN A 505 8.66 -46.78 0.47
CA GLN A 505 8.83 -47.60 1.67
C GLN A 505 9.54 -48.92 1.31
N PRO A 506 10.57 -49.34 2.06
CA PRO A 506 11.23 -50.64 1.87
C PRO A 506 10.31 -51.83 2.10
N ASN A 507 10.52 -52.92 1.37
CA ASN A 507 9.80 -54.20 1.52
C ASN A 507 8.27 -54.04 1.46
N HIS A 508 7.77 -53.15 0.60
CA HIS A 508 6.36 -52.83 0.49
C HIS A 508 5.83 -53.11 -0.93
N ALA A 509 4.61 -53.62 -1.02
CA ALA A 509 3.96 -53.94 -2.28
C ALA A 509 3.29 -52.69 -2.85
N TYR A 510 3.51 -52.43 -4.14
CA TYR A 510 2.97 -51.29 -4.87
C TYR A 510 2.45 -51.72 -6.25
N THR A 511 1.66 -50.86 -6.86
CA THR A 511 1.29 -50.96 -8.27
C THR A 511 1.76 -49.71 -9.02
N LEU A 512 2.63 -49.90 -10.02
CA LEU A 512 2.96 -48.87 -11.01
C LEU A 512 1.89 -48.87 -12.11
N LYS A 513 1.38 -47.69 -12.46
CA LYS A 513 0.50 -47.48 -13.61
C LYS A 513 0.97 -46.29 -14.44
N ALA A 514 0.72 -46.33 -15.73
CA ALA A 514 0.84 -45.18 -16.62
C ALA A 514 -0.14 -45.33 -17.78
N TRP A 515 -0.57 -44.21 -18.34
CA TRP A 515 -1.32 -44.20 -19.58
C TRP A 515 -0.33 -44.18 -20.73
N VAL A 516 -0.38 -45.20 -21.59
CA VAL A 516 0.55 -45.30 -22.72
C VAL A 516 -0.18 -45.53 -24.04
N GLN A 517 0.41 -45.07 -25.13
CA GLN A 517 -0.08 -45.20 -26.49
C GLN A 517 1.06 -45.56 -27.43
N GLY A 518 0.86 -46.52 -28.32
CA GLY A 518 1.87 -46.96 -29.29
C GLY A 518 1.95 -48.48 -29.42
N ASN A 519 2.81 -48.94 -30.33
CA ASN A 519 3.08 -50.36 -30.53
C ASN A 519 4.15 -50.81 -29.55
N PHE A 520 3.82 -51.80 -28.70
CA PHE A 520 4.71 -52.34 -27.69
C PHE A 520 5.25 -51.26 -26.75
N ALA A 521 4.35 -50.53 -26.10
CA ALA A 521 4.66 -49.57 -25.06
C ALA A 521 4.87 -50.29 -23.72
N PHE A 522 6.10 -50.28 -23.21
CA PHE A 522 6.47 -50.93 -21.95
C PHE A 522 6.53 -49.93 -20.81
N ILE A 523 6.07 -50.34 -19.63
CA ILE A 523 6.40 -49.68 -18.36
C ILE A 523 7.02 -50.71 -17.43
N GLY A 524 7.93 -50.27 -16.56
CA GLY A 524 8.57 -51.17 -15.63
C GLY A 524 9.32 -50.51 -14.49
N VAL A 525 9.91 -51.38 -13.67
CA VAL A 525 10.75 -51.01 -12.54
C VAL A 525 12.06 -51.79 -12.57
N SER A 526 13.14 -51.15 -12.14
CA SER A 526 14.50 -51.70 -11.99
C SER A 526 15.18 -51.13 -10.72
N GLY A 527 16.44 -51.46 -10.44
CA GLY A 527 17.22 -50.77 -9.40
C GLY A 527 16.73 -50.93 -7.95
N GLY A 528 15.99 -52.00 -7.65
CA GLY A 528 15.49 -52.32 -6.29
C GLY A 528 14.18 -53.10 -6.27
N ALA A 529 13.50 -53.14 -7.42
CA ALA A 529 12.54 -54.18 -7.82
C ALA A 529 12.84 -54.54 -9.27
N SER A 530 12.22 -55.59 -9.81
CA SER A 530 12.30 -55.90 -11.24
C SER A 530 10.95 -56.38 -11.76
N GLY A 531 10.53 -55.83 -12.89
CA GLY A 531 9.29 -56.21 -13.56
C GLY A 531 8.94 -55.23 -14.65
N GLN A 532 8.22 -55.70 -15.66
CA GLN A 532 7.69 -54.85 -16.72
C GLN A 532 6.40 -55.46 -17.26
N THR A 533 5.57 -54.60 -17.84
CA THR A 533 4.39 -54.98 -18.61
C THR A 533 4.33 -54.13 -19.87
N TRP A 534 3.55 -54.54 -20.86
CA TRP A 534 3.37 -53.77 -22.08
C TRP A 534 1.95 -53.84 -22.61
N VAL A 535 1.61 -52.82 -23.40
CA VAL A 535 0.38 -52.78 -24.19
C VAL A 535 0.69 -52.33 -25.62
N SER A 536 -0.15 -52.73 -26.56
CA SER A 536 -0.11 -52.24 -27.95
C SER A 536 -1.48 -51.66 -28.29
N SER A 537 -1.56 -50.34 -28.40
CA SER A 537 -2.83 -49.65 -28.65
C SER A 537 -2.62 -48.34 -29.40
N ALA A 538 -3.54 -48.04 -30.31
CA ALA A 538 -3.58 -46.77 -31.06
C ALA A 538 -4.15 -45.61 -30.23
N SER A 539 -4.70 -45.88 -29.05
CA SER A 539 -5.20 -44.89 -28.10
C SER A 539 -4.63 -45.15 -26.72
N TYR A 540 -4.53 -44.09 -25.90
CA TYR A 540 -4.07 -44.23 -24.52
C TYR A 540 -4.82 -45.34 -23.79
N THR A 541 -4.03 -46.28 -23.28
CA THR A 541 -4.49 -47.44 -22.52
C THR A 541 -3.64 -47.54 -21.26
N GLN A 542 -4.28 -47.74 -20.11
CA GLN A 542 -3.54 -47.83 -18.86
C GLN A 542 -2.79 -49.16 -18.76
N ALA A 543 -1.47 -49.09 -18.72
CA ALA A 543 -0.62 -50.21 -18.35
C ALA A 543 -0.50 -50.27 -16.81
N SER A 544 -0.42 -51.48 -16.24
CA SER A 544 -0.39 -51.70 -14.79
C SER A 544 0.54 -52.85 -14.43
N LEU A 545 1.42 -52.62 -13.47
CA LEU A 545 2.43 -53.56 -12.99
C LEU A 545 2.47 -53.59 -11.47
N ALA A 546 2.23 -54.74 -10.85
CA ALA A 546 2.48 -54.94 -9.43
C ALA A 546 3.97 -55.21 -9.19
N PHE A 547 4.54 -54.60 -8.15
CA PHE A 547 5.93 -54.84 -7.73
C PHE A 547 6.07 -54.75 -6.21
N THR A 548 7.20 -55.19 -5.67
CA THR A 548 7.53 -55.04 -4.25
C THR A 548 8.94 -54.49 -4.15
N THR A 549 9.12 -53.43 -3.37
CA THR A 549 10.43 -52.78 -3.20
C THR A 549 11.38 -53.65 -2.38
N GLY A 550 12.67 -53.58 -2.69
CA GLY A 550 13.72 -54.18 -1.87
C GLY A 550 13.98 -53.41 -0.57
N ALA A 551 14.97 -53.87 0.19
CA ALA A 551 15.28 -53.35 1.52
C ALA A 551 15.75 -51.89 1.57
N SER A 552 16.18 -51.30 0.46
CA SER A 552 16.53 -49.88 0.36
C SER A 552 15.34 -48.97 0.10
N GLY A 553 14.21 -49.51 -0.39
CA GLY A 553 13.06 -48.71 -0.84
C GLY A 553 13.27 -47.95 -2.14
N THR A 554 14.51 -47.79 -2.62
CA THR A 554 14.85 -47.16 -3.90
C THR A 554 14.46 -48.07 -5.06
N VAL A 555 13.83 -47.51 -6.08
CA VAL A 555 13.46 -48.19 -7.33
C VAL A 555 13.55 -47.20 -8.50
N THR A 556 13.99 -47.66 -9.66
CA THR A 556 13.97 -46.88 -10.90
C THR A 556 12.75 -47.27 -11.71
N VAL A 557 11.90 -46.30 -12.02
CA VAL A 557 10.71 -46.46 -12.85
C VAL A 557 11.08 -46.10 -14.28
N PHE A 558 10.63 -46.88 -15.26
CA PHE A 558 10.99 -46.65 -16.65
C PHE A 558 9.82 -46.85 -17.60
N VAL A 559 9.93 -46.24 -18.77
CA VAL A 559 9.08 -46.46 -19.95
C VAL A 559 9.94 -46.56 -21.19
N HIS A 560 9.65 -47.53 -22.06
CA HIS A 560 10.36 -47.69 -23.32
C HIS A 560 9.46 -48.22 -24.44
N GLY A 561 9.89 -48.03 -25.69
CA GLY A 561 9.28 -48.65 -26.86
C GLY A 561 9.93 -49.98 -27.24
N TRP A 562 9.72 -50.44 -28.48
CA TRP A 562 10.39 -51.62 -29.03
C TRP A 562 11.11 -51.34 -30.33
N TYR A 563 12.21 -52.05 -30.57
CA TYR A 563 13.06 -51.88 -31.74
C TYR A 563 12.25 -51.87 -33.05
N GLY A 564 12.37 -50.76 -33.78
CA GLY A 564 11.72 -50.58 -35.09
C GLY A 564 10.19 -50.55 -35.07
N GLN A 565 9.54 -50.40 -33.92
CA GLN A 565 8.07 -50.37 -33.81
C GLN A 565 7.47 -48.95 -33.80
N GLY A 566 8.32 -47.93 -33.86
CA GLY A 566 7.93 -46.52 -33.87
C GLY A 566 7.78 -45.93 -32.47
N THR A 567 7.26 -44.70 -32.45
CA THR A 567 7.13 -43.88 -31.25
C THR A 567 6.07 -44.41 -30.28
N VAL A 568 6.36 -44.29 -28.98
CA VAL A 568 5.42 -44.52 -27.88
C VAL A 568 5.19 -43.22 -27.14
N PHE A 569 3.97 -42.99 -26.66
CA PHE A 569 3.62 -41.87 -25.79
C PHE A 569 3.26 -42.39 -24.40
N ALA A 570 3.62 -41.64 -23.37
CA ALA A 570 3.34 -41.98 -21.99
C ALA A 570 2.95 -40.75 -21.17
N ASP A 571 2.03 -40.95 -20.25
CA ASP A 571 1.41 -39.88 -19.47
C ASP A 571 0.89 -40.41 -18.14
N ASP A 572 0.68 -39.51 -17.17
CA ASP A 572 0.00 -39.77 -15.90
C ASP A 572 0.53 -41.00 -15.13
N PHE A 573 1.84 -41.03 -14.86
CA PHE A 573 2.45 -42.10 -14.07
C PHE A 573 2.00 -42.05 -12.61
N THR A 574 1.72 -43.22 -12.02
CA THR A 574 1.32 -43.33 -10.61
C THR A 574 1.92 -44.58 -9.97
N ILE A 575 2.29 -44.47 -8.70
CA ILE A 575 2.60 -45.62 -7.84
C ILE A 575 1.64 -45.55 -6.64
N SER A 576 0.92 -46.64 -6.39
CA SER A 576 -0.09 -46.75 -5.34
C SER A 576 0.03 -48.03 -4.53
#